data_AF-A0A3N7B8E3-F1
#
_entry.id   AF-A0A3N7B8E3-F1
#
_cell.length_a   1.000
_cell.length_b   1.000
_cell.length_c   1.000
_cell.angle_alpha   90.00
_cell.angle_beta   90.00
_cell.angle_gamma   90.00
#
_symmetry.space_group_name_H-M   'P 1'
#
loop_
_entity.id
_entity.type
_entity.pdbx_description
1 polymer ?
#
loop_
_entity_poly.entity_id
_entity_poly.type
_entity_poly.pdbx_seq_one_letter_code
_entity_poly.pdbx_strand_id
1 'polypeptide(L)'
;MNAAPALAAAPAAATTPLTAPAQIAVDLHNGWSCSFHFKETLSGRYAGVAAIFLRGLPSGSLVIMPQPSMDAAIARVKLCAGQFARERSPPRG
;
A
#
# COMPACT_ATOMS: atom_id res chain seq x y z
N MET A 1 -43.95 -20.48 27.55
CA MET A 1 -42.69 -20.48 26.78
C MET A 1 -42.12 -19.06 26.87
N ASN A 2 -40.93 -18.97 27.50
CA ASN A 2 -40.11 -17.83 28.01
C ASN A 2 -40.21 -16.49 27.23
N ALA A 3 -40.48 -15.32 27.84
CA ALA A 3 -39.72 -14.46 28.80
C ALA A 3 -38.77 -13.43 28.13
N ALA A 4 -39.01 -12.12 28.37
CA ALA A 4 -38.07 -10.98 28.20
C ALA A 4 -37.14 -10.88 29.44
N PRO A 5 -36.05 -10.05 29.57
CA PRO A 5 -35.78 -8.74 28.92
C PRO A 5 -34.27 -8.35 28.65
N ALA A 6 -34.08 -7.07 28.31
CA ALA A 6 -32.87 -6.25 28.09
C ALA A 6 -31.48 -6.69 28.62
N LEU A 7 -30.44 -6.46 27.80
CA LEU A 7 -29.10 -6.12 28.27
C LEU A 7 -28.58 -4.87 27.55
N ALA A 8 -28.54 -3.76 28.28
CA ALA A 8 -27.71 -2.62 27.94
C ALA A 8 -26.25 -2.96 28.25
N ALA A 9 -25.34 -2.74 27.30
CA ALA A 9 -23.92 -2.57 27.55
C ALA A 9 -23.31 -1.63 26.50
N ALA A 10 -23.09 -0.38 26.94
CA ALA A 10 -22.00 0.56 26.63
C ALA A 10 -21.30 0.58 25.25
N PRO A 11 -20.88 1.78 24.77
CA PRO A 11 -20.40 1.98 23.41
C PRO A 11 -19.01 1.34 23.22
N ALA A 12 -18.91 0.38 22.32
CA ALA A 12 -17.61 -0.10 21.85
C ALA A 12 -17.00 0.99 20.96
N ALA A 13 -16.23 1.87 21.61
CA ALA A 13 -14.99 2.48 21.16
C ALA A 13 -14.81 2.62 19.64
N ALA A 14 -14.81 3.89 19.20
CA ALA A 14 -14.08 4.37 18.03
C ALA A 14 -14.15 3.45 16.80
N THR A 15 -15.23 3.57 16.03
CA THR A 15 -15.12 3.36 14.59
C THR A 15 -14.23 4.47 14.03
N THR A 16 -12.92 4.41 14.29
CA THR A 16 -11.95 4.97 13.36
C THR A 16 -12.27 4.29 12.04
N PRO A 17 -12.49 5.03 10.93
CA PRO A 17 -12.53 4.38 9.64
C PRO A 17 -11.19 3.65 9.54
N LEU A 18 -11.24 2.32 9.50
CA LEU A 18 -10.18 1.53 8.90
C LEU A 18 -10.20 1.98 7.44
N THR A 19 -9.50 3.09 7.16
CA THR A 19 -9.29 3.62 5.83
C THR A 19 -8.89 2.41 5.01
N ALA A 20 -9.76 2.03 4.06
CA ALA A 20 -9.51 0.88 3.20
C ALA A 20 -8.06 1.02 2.68
N PRO A 21 -7.26 -0.07 2.71
CA PRO A 21 -5.88 0.01 2.28
C PRO A 21 -5.87 0.62 0.88
N ALA A 22 -5.38 1.84 0.78
CA ALA A 22 -5.46 2.56 -0.46
C ALA A 22 -4.42 1.92 -1.38
N GLN A 23 -4.94 1.24 -2.39
CA GLN A 23 -4.16 0.63 -3.46
C GLN A 23 -3.87 1.72 -4.48
N ILE A 24 -2.60 2.03 -4.69
CA ILE A 24 -2.17 2.97 -5.71
C ILE A 24 -1.48 2.19 -6.81
N ALA A 25 -2.13 2.15 -7.98
CA ALA A 25 -1.46 1.74 -9.20
C ALA A 25 -0.65 2.92 -9.76
N VAL A 26 0.61 2.68 -10.08
CA VAL A 26 1.50 3.64 -10.74
C VAL A 26 2.02 2.98 -12.01
N ASP A 27 1.69 3.56 -13.15
CA ASP A 27 2.32 3.17 -14.41
C ASP A 27 3.73 3.77 -14.50
N LEU A 28 4.68 2.90 -14.82
CA LEU A 28 6.08 3.24 -15.03
C LEU A 28 6.40 3.14 -16.53
N HIS A 29 7.52 3.73 -16.94
CA HIS A 29 7.96 3.64 -18.34
C HIS A 29 8.24 2.19 -18.78
N ASN A 30 8.28 1.96 -20.10
CA ASN A 30 8.68 0.70 -20.74
C ASN A 30 7.81 -0.53 -20.41
N GLY A 31 6.53 -0.30 -20.08
CA GLY A 31 5.59 -1.36 -19.74
C GLY A 31 5.79 -1.92 -18.34
N TRP A 32 6.55 -1.23 -17.49
CA TRP A 32 6.56 -1.49 -16.07
C TRP A 32 5.32 -0.83 -15.44
N SER A 33 4.74 -1.48 -14.44
CA SER A 33 3.69 -0.88 -13.60
C SER A 33 3.94 -1.35 -12.18
N CYS A 34 3.57 -0.56 -11.17
CA CYS A 34 3.60 -1.02 -9.79
C CYS A 34 2.26 -0.81 -9.11
N SER A 35 1.84 -1.78 -8.30
CA SER A 35 0.70 -1.63 -7.42
C SER A 35 1.19 -1.55 -5.99
N PHE A 36 0.94 -0.42 -5.33
CA PHE A 36 1.39 -0.16 -3.98
C PHE A 36 0.24 -0.25 -3.00
N HIS A 37 0.41 -1.11 -2.01
CA HIS A 37 -0.50 -1.23 -0.89
C HIS A 37 0.16 -0.58 0.32
N PHE A 38 -0.41 0.53 0.80
CA PHE A 38 0.04 1.17 2.03
C PHE A 38 -0.97 0.98 3.15
N LYS A 39 -0.42 0.94 4.37
CA LYS A 39 -1.15 0.93 5.61
C LYS A 39 -0.61 2.05 6.48
N GLU A 40 -1.52 2.86 7.00
CA GLU A 40 -1.18 3.80 8.06
C GLU A 40 -0.94 3.03 9.35
N THR A 41 0.22 3.24 9.94
CA THR A 41 0.60 2.68 11.24
C THR A 41 -0.03 3.51 12.36
N LEU A 42 -0.19 2.92 13.55
CA LEU A 42 -0.76 3.59 14.73
C LEU A 42 0.00 4.85 15.16
N SER A 43 1.22 5.06 14.66
CA SER A 43 2.05 6.24 14.89
C SER A 43 1.88 7.33 13.83
N GLY A 44 0.89 7.24 12.94
CA GLY A 44 0.66 8.20 11.85
C GLY A 44 1.70 8.12 10.72
N ARG A 45 2.44 7.00 10.63
CA ARG A 45 3.43 6.77 9.56
C ARG A 45 2.87 5.82 8.50
N TYR A 46 3.30 5.98 7.26
CA TYR A 46 2.83 5.17 6.12
C TYR A 46 3.87 4.13 5.73
N ALA A 47 3.54 2.85 5.90
CA ALA A 47 4.39 1.74 5.47
C ALA A 47 3.63 0.86 4.48
N GLY A 48 4.35 0.14 3.61
CA GLY A 48 3.66 -0.64 2.60
C GLY A 48 4.56 -1.53 1.76
N VAL A 49 3.92 -2.31 0.90
CA VAL A 49 4.58 -3.16 -0.08
C VAL A 49 4.07 -2.80 -1.47
N ALA A 50 4.99 -2.55 -2.39
CA ALA A 50 4.72 -2.35 -3.80
C ALA A 50 5.03 -3.63 -4.56
N ALA A 51 4.02 -4.21 -5.19
CA ALA A 51 4.24 -5.23 -6.20
C ALA A 51 4.62 -4.55 -7.52
N ILE A 52 5.70 -5.01 -8.15
CA ILE A 52 6.20 -4.50 -9.42
C ILE A 52 5.88 -5.52 -10.50
N PHE A 53 5.28 -5.04 -11.58
CA PHE A 53 4.88 -5.81 -12.74
C PHE A 53 5.62 -5.30 -13.98
N LEU A 54 5.98 -6.21 -14.87
CA LEU A 54 6.52 -5.90 -16.19
C LEU A 54 5.60 -6.54 -17.22
N ARG A 55 4.93 -5.72 -18.04
CA ARG A 55 3.95 -6.15 -19.05
C ARG A 55 2.89 -7.09 -18.48
N GLY A 56 2.44 -6.82 -17.26
CA GLY A 56 1.46 -7.63 -16.52
C GLY A 56 2.04 -8.85 -15.79
N LEU A 57 3.33 -9.16 -15.94
CA LEU A 57 3.97 -10.26 -15.21
C LEU A 57 4.57 -9.76 -13.89
N PRO A 58 4.32 -10.44 -12.75
CA PRO A 58 4.93 -10.07 -11.48
C PRO A 58 6.45 -10.25 -11.57
N SER A 59 7.18 -9.15 -11.42
CA SER A 59 8.64 -9.11 -11.57
C SER A 59 9.37 -9.02 -10.22
N GLY A 60 8.68 -8.51 -9.20
CA GLY A 60 9.19 -8.45 -7.83
C GLY A 60 8.29 -7.69 -6.88
N SER A 61 8.71 -7.62 -5.62
CA SER A 61 8.04 -6.84 -4.57
C SER A 61 9.06 -5.92 -3.90
N LEU A 62 8.63 -4.71 -3.58
CA LEU A 62 9.41 -3.68 -2.93
C LEU A 62 8.76 -3.34 -1.59
N VAL A 63 9.50 -3.49 -0.51
CA VAL A 63 9.04 -3.10 0.82
C VAL A 63 9.47 -1.67 1.10
N ILE A 64 8.52 -0.81 1.43
CA ILE A 64 8.76 0.57 1.82
C ILE A 64 8.66 0.67 3.34
N MET A 65 9.78 1.05 3.95
CA MET A 65 9.84 1.33 5.39
C MET A 65 8.88 2.48 5.76
N PRO A 66 8.43 2.56 7.03
CA PRO A 66 7.51 3.61 7.47
C PRO A 66 8.01 5.01 7.10
N GLN A 67 7.23 5.69 6.26
CA GLN A 67 7.45 7.07 5.84
C GLN A 67 6.63 8.04 6.69
N PRO A 68 7.09 9.29 6.85
CA PRO A 68 6.40 10.28 7.67
C PRO A 68 5.08 10.77 7.05
N SER A 69 4.87 10.57 5.75
CA SER A 69 3.64 10.97 5.06
C SER A 69 3.32 10.02 3.90
N MET A 70 2.06 10.03 3.46
CA MET A 70 1.59 9.24 2.32
C MET A 70 2.29 9.66 1.03
N ASP A 71 2.43 10.97 0.80
CA ASP A 71 3.17 11.51 -0.36
C ASP A 71 4.63 11.05 -0.38
N ALA A 72 5.31 11.06 0.78
CA ALA A 72 6.68 10.55 0.89
C ALA A 72 6.77 9.06 0.56
N ALA A 73 5.78 8.25 0.99
CA ALA A 73 5.69 6.84 0.61
C ALA A 73 5.53 6.67 -0.91
N ILE A 74 4.63 7.43 -1.53
CA ILE A 74 4.39 7.39 -2.98
C ILE A 74 5.64 7.82 -3.75
N ALA A 75 6.29 8.91 -3.35
CA ALA A 75 7.53 9.39 -3.96
C ALA A 75 8.64 8.34 -3.86
N ARG A 76 8.75 7.66 -2.71
CA ARG A 76 9.74 6.59 -2.51
C ARG A 76 9.44 5.37 -3.38
N VAL A 77 8.19 4.95 -3.48
CA VAL A 77 7.76 3.86 -4.37
C VAL A 77 8.10 4.19 -5.81
N LYS A 78 7.71 5.38 -6.30
CA LYS A 78 8.00 5.83 -7.67
C LYS A 78 9.50 5.80 -7.96
N LEU A 79 10.31 6.30 -7.04
CA LEU A 79 11.76 6.34 -7.18
C LEU A 79 12.37 4.93 -7.20
N CYS A 80 12.04 4.11 -6.21
CA CYS A 80 12.59 2.75 -6.09
C CYS A 80 12.10 1.83 -7.19
N ALA A 81 10.82 1.89 -7.57
CA ALA A 81 10.28 1.12 -8.69
C ALA A 81 10.86 1.58 -10.03
N GLY A 82 11.11 2.89 -10.19
CA GLY A 82 11.83 3.43 -11.34
C GLY A 82 13.29 2.95 -11.41
N GLN A 83 14.00 2.90 -10.27
CA GLN A 83 15.35 2.34 -10.19
C GLN A 83 15.35 0.84 -10.51
N PHE A 84 14.45 0.07 -9.90
CA PHE A 84 14.30 -1.36 -10.17
C PHE A 84 14.03 -1.64 -11.65
N ALA A 85 13.10 -0.87 -12.25
CA ALA A 85 12.81 -0.95 -13.67
C ALA A 85 14.05 -0.64 -14.52
N ARG A 86 14.87 0.35 -14.15
CA ARG A 86 16.10 0.71 -14.87
C ARG A 86 17.20 -0.34 -14.75
N GLU A 87 17.37 -0.93 -13.57
CA GLU A 87 18.38 -1.98 -13.32
C GLU A 87 18.01 -3.30 -14.01
N ARG A 88 16.71 -3.61 -14.08
CA ARG A 88 16.21 -4.84 -14.73
C ARG A 88 15.87 -4.67 -16.21
N SER A 89 15.74 -3.45 -16.69
CA SER A 89 15.66 -3.19 -18.12
C SER A 89 17.09 -3.24 -18.66
N PRO A 90 17.46 -4.23 -19.48
CA PRO A 90 18.79 -4.25 -20.06
C PRO A 90 19.03 -2.93 -20.81
N PRO A 91 20.25 -2.36 -20.77
CA PRO A 91 20.60 -1.31 -21.70
C PRO A 91 20.37 -1.88 -23.09
N ARG A 92 19.50 -1.23 -23.87
CA ARG A 92 19.37 -1.56 -25.28
C ARG A 92 20.71 -1.19 -25.93
N GLY A 93 21.59 -2.18 -26.07
CA GLY A 93 22.66 -2.16 -27.06
C GLY A 93 22.05 -2.18 -28.46
#